data_AF-A0A9W6ZJY0-F1
#
_entry.id   AF-A0A9W6ZJY0-F1
#
_cell.length_a   1.000
_cell.length_b   1.000
_cell.length_c   1.000
_cell.angle_alpha   90.00
_cell.angle_beta   90.00
_cell.angle_gamma   90.00
#
_symmetry.space_group_name_H-M   'P 1'
#
loop_
_entity.id
_entity.type
_entity.pdbx_description
1 polymer ?
#
loop_
_entity_poly.entity_id
_entity_poly.type
_entity_poly.pdbx_seq_one_letter_code
_entity_poly.pdbx_strand_id
1 'polypeptide(L)'
;MEKIVPGLYDWDTTEAVGYIPQVAHTYAYLDGDYGIQNEHQLSMGESTCGGRAELAHAPTFDGGDALLEMSELSRIAMERCKTARCAVQLMGDLAVEYGFYGAVWKGDPFTVEGEAGEAMTVTDKTESWMFHIIGDDTGKSAVWLAQRVPEGHVTVVANGFVIKEFDLTDSDNFLGSDNIYEVAERAGLWTPGQHMSFLEVFGMNRGHLSTYVNRRMWRVLDMVAPSLKLSPHSDIWARNYPFSVKAEKPLTVADIETIQRDYYEGTEFDTSSGPMGGPYGNPARYDPGTVDGMSHPELMSGRFERTISLFRTSYSFVTQSREDKPDILSLIWFGQFTPHSTVYIPVYAHVSKVADSLSRGALQTMDRGANWWAFSAVGNYAAQWFKFTQPDVVKMQKKFEDAWFENQESVEELGVSIGGYGGDIATVGYLTDWCNEQAADVLDTWWKFLDVMMAKFRDGYIMQDIHTETLSPTKIFFPRWWLESVGYWGEPATGGSTAEEAAKNNEGEFANEIVWDEEPKEEKKSEEKKEEKKEEKKEKKEAKKDGEVEPKEAAPAAPMLGAAGPTQSGGHSGIIFASIFVGTIMGAFGKTYLDKRNANYIPI
;
A
#
# COMPACT_ATOMS: atom_id res chain seq x y z
N MET A 1 -14.89 -20.98 -22.12
CA MET A 1 -13.49 -21.45 -22.34
C MET A 1 -13.09 -22.49 -21.27
N GLU A 2 -14.07 -23.19 -20.68
CA GLU A 2 -13.96 -23.93 -19.40
C GLU A 2 -13.31 -25.33 -19.51
N LYS A 3 -12.26 -25.49 -20.33
CA LYS A 3 -11.56 -26.78 -20.53
C LYS A 3 -10.04 -26.69 -20.59
N ILE A 4 -9.44 -25.61 -20.09
CA ILE A 4 -7.99 -25.41 -20.07
C ILE A 4 -7.39 -25.54 -18.66
N VAL A 5 -8.17 -25.28 -17.60
CA VAL A 5 -7.74 -25.45 -16.20
C VAL A 5 -8.75 -26.34 -15.46
N PRO A 6 -8.47 -27.65 -15.30
CA PRO A 6 -9.11 -28.49 -14.29
C PRO A 6 -8.55 -28.13 -12.91
N GLY A 7 -9.39 -28.08 -11.88
CA GLY A 7 -8.94 -27.78 -10.51
C GLY A 7 -8.72 -26.30 -10.22
N LEU A 8 -9.68 -25.44 -10.59
CA LEU A 8 -9.91 -24.25 -9.78
C LEU A 8 -10.34 -24.74 -8.38
N TYR A 9 -9.73 -24.22 -7.32
CA TYR A 9 -10.07 -24.64 -5.96
C TYR A 9 -11.49 -24.16 -5.61
N ASP A 10 -12.37 -25.11 -5.31
CA ASP A 10 -13.61 -24.82 -4.58
C ASP A 10 -13.24 -24.75 -3.10
N TRP A 11 -13.49 -23.61 -2.45
CA TRP A 11 -13.04 -23.36 -1.09
C TRP A 11 -14.05 -23.95 -0.09
N ASP A 12 -13.99 -25.27 0.09
CA ASP A 12 -14.72 -25.98 1.14
C ASP A 12 -14.49 -25.33 2.52
N THR A 13 -15.54 -25.32 3.35
CA THR A 13 -15.43 -24.82 4.73
C THR A 13 -14.46 -25.71 5.51
N THR A 14 -13.34 -25.14 5.97
CA THR A 14 -12.34 -25.89 6.75
C THR A 14 -12.91 -26.35 8.09
N GLU A 15 -12.47 -27.52 8.55
CA GLU A 15 -12.77 -27.99 9.90
C GLU A 15 -12.04 -27.12 10.93
N ALA A 16 -12.68 -26.88 12.09
CA ALA A 16 -12.11 -26.06 13.15
C ALA A 16 -10.91 -26.75 13.82
N VAL A 17 -9.79 -26.05 13.90
CA VAL A 17 -8.51 -26.54 14.46
C VAL A 17 -8.41 -26.29 15.97
N GLY A 18 -9.20 -25.36 16.51
CA GLY A 18 -9.32 -25.15 17.95
C GLY A 18 -10.50 -24.25 18.34
N TYR A 19 -10.48 -23.75 19.58
CA TYR A 19 -11.57 -22.96 20.15
C TYR A 19 -11.05 -21.92 21.16
N ILE A 20 -11.59 -20.70 21.09
CA ILE A 20 -11.36 -19.64 22.09
C ILE A 20 -12.67 -19.20 22.75
N PRO A 21 -12.66 -18.63 23.98
CA PRO A 21 -13.86 -18.10 24.62
C PRO A 21 -14.59 -17.05 23.76
N GLN A 22 -15.92 -17.17 23.67
CA GLN A 22 -16.77 -16.25 22.92
C GLN A 22 -17.12 -14.99 23.74
N VAL A 23 -17.22 -13.85 23.06
CA VAL A 23 -17.66 -12.56 23.60
C VAL A 23 -19.12 -12.27 23.23
N ALA A 24 -19.78 -11.35 23.95
CA ALA A 24 -21.19 -11.01 23.74
C ALA A 24 -21.45 -10.14 22.49
N HIS A 25 -20.41 -9.49 21.94
CA HIS A 25 -20.47 -8.63 20.76
C HIS A 25 -19.11 -8.68 20.05
N THR A 26 -19.13 -8.71 18.71
CA THR A 26 -17.96 -8.65 17.82
C THR A 26 -18.10 -7.43 16.91
N TYR A 27 -17.04 -6.65 16.73
CA TYR A 27 -17.04 -5.47 15.86
C TYR A 27 -16.96 -5.82 14.37
N ALA A 28 -17.48 -4.94 13.52
CA ALA A 28 -17.28 -5.01 12.07
C ALA A 28 -15.87 -4.53 11.68
N TYR A 29 -15.28 -5.14 10.65
CA TYR A 29 -13.96 -4.77 10.14
C TYR A 29 -13.76 -5.10 8.66
N LEU A 30 -12.79 -4.42 8.05
CA LEU A 30 -12.26 -4.73 6.72
C LEU A 30 -11.07 -5.69 6.85
N ASP A 31 -11.09 -6.77 6.07
CA ASP A 31 -10.12 -7.88 6.12
C ASP A 31 -9.35 -8.02 4.81
N GLY A 32 -8.18 -8.64 4.88
CA GLY A 32 -7.35 -9.06 3.75
C GLY A 32 -6.81 -10.47 4.00
N ASP A 33 -5.50 -10.67 3.83
CA ASP A 33 -4.82 -11.81 4.46
C ASP A 33 -4.80 -11.66 6.01
N TYR A 34 -4.81 -10.41 6.51
CA TYR A 34 -4.91 -10.03 7.92
C TYR A 34 -5.97 -8.92 8.08
N GLY A 35 -6.51 -8.75 9.30
CA GLY A 35 -7.46 -7.67 9.59
C GLY A 35 -6.83 -6.28 9.39
N ILE A 36 -7.48 -5.38 8.65
CA ILE A 36 -6.88 -4.11 8.18
C ILE A 36 -7.33 -2.91 9.03
N GLN A 37 -8.64 -2.67 9.16
CA GLN A 37 -9.20 -1.63 10.03
C GLN A 37 -10.61 -2.00 10.49
N ASN A 38 -10.95 -1.75 11.75
CA ASN A 38 -12.30 -1.98 12.28
C ASN A 38 -13.15 -0.72 12.39
N GLU A 39 -14.42 -0.93 12.76
CA GLU A 39 -15.44 0.12 12.94
C GLU A 39 -15.09 1.17 14.01
N HIS A 40 -13.98 1.02 14.76
CA HIS A 40 -13.53 1.94 15.81
C HIS A 40 -12.20 2.65 15.49
N GLN A 41 -11.75 2.60 14.23
CA GLN A 41 -10.47 3.18 13.78
C GLN A 41 -9.23 2.52 14.41
N LEU A 42 -9.37 1.30 14.97
CA LEU A 42 -8.23 0.42 15.21
C LEU A 42 -7.78 -0.11 13.84
N SER A 43 -6.54 0.17 13.48
CA SER A 43 -5.93 -0.20 12.21
C SER A 43 -4.67 -1.03 12.42
N MET A 44 -4.39 -1.95 11.49
CA MET A 44 -3.22 -2.82 11.52
C MET A 44 -2.50 -2.88 10.17
N GLY A 45 -1.23 -3.24 10.24
CA GLY A 45 -0.41 -3.64 9.11
C GLY A 45 0.59 -4.69 9.55
N GLU A 46 0.94 -5.60 8.64
CA GLU A 46 1.80 -6.76 8.89
C GLU A 46 3.14 -6.63 8.14
N SER A 47 4.13 -7.42 8.58
CA SER A 47 5.34 -7.79 7.84
C SER A 47 5.97 -9.07 8.41
N THR A 48 5.77 -10.22 7.74
CA THR A 48 6.42 -11.52 8.06
C THR A 48 7.93 -11.37 8.32
N CYS A 49 8.42 -11.84 9.47
CA CYS A 49 9.75 -11.54 10.00
C CYS A 49 10.60 -12.79 10.25
N GLY A 50 11.85 -12.76 9.77
CA GLY A 50 12.81 -13.80 10.07
C GLY A 50 13.09 -13.94 11.57
N GLY A 51 12.90 -15.15 12.10
CA GLY A 51 13.06 -15.54 13.50
C GLY A 51 14.13 -16.61 13.74
N ARG A 52 14.15 -17.18 14.94
CA ARG A 52 15.02 -18.32 15.32
C ARG A 52 14.43 -19.66 14.92
N ALA A 53 15.23 -20.53 14.31
CA ALA A 53 14.83 -21.90 13.97
C ALA A 53 14.38 -22.71 15.20
N GLU A 54 15.00 -22.43 16.36
CA GLU A 54 14.71 -23.05 17.65
C GLU A 54 13.32 -22.70 18.21
N LEU A 55 12.62 -21.73 17.61
CA LEU A 55 11.29 -21.24 18.00
C LEU A 55 10.25 -21.41 16.87
N ALA A 56 10.61 -22.08 15.78
CA ALA A 56 9.74 -22.34 14.64
C ALA A 56 8.99 -23.67 14.82
N HIS A 57 7.79 -23.62 15.39
CA HIS A 57 6.99 -24.80 15.73
C HIS A 57 5.85 -25.05 14.74
N ALA A 58 5.46 -26.31 14.59
CA ALA A 58 4.32 -26.72 13.77
C ALA A 58 2.98 -26.40 14.47
N PRO A 59 1.91 -26.13 13.70
CA PRO A 59 0.57 -25.95 14.23
C PRO A 59 -0.06 -27.29 14.68
N THR A 60 -1.09 -27.19 15.53
CA THR A 60 -1.93 -28.31 15.99
C THR A 60 -2.43 -29.22 14.86
N PHE A 61 -2.87 -28.64 13.73
CA PHE A 61 -3.40 -29.39 12.59
C PHE A 61 -2.33 -30.12 11.75
N ASP A 62 -1.04 -29.85 11.98
CA ASP A 62 0.09 -30.52 11.30
C ASP A 62 0.99 -31.27 12.31
N GLY A 63 0.48 -31.55 13.52
CA GLY A 63 1.11 -32.42 14.51
C GLY A 63 2.02 -31.73 15.53
N GLY A 64 2.03 -30.40 15.59
CA GLY A 64 2.58 -29.64 16.72
C GLY A 64 1.52 -29.32 17.78
N ASP A 65 1.77 -28.28 18.58
CA ASP A 65 0.92 -27.89 19.71
C ASP A 65 0.41 -26.42 19.63
N ALA A 66 0.93 -25.58 18.71
CA ALA A 66 0.54 -24.18 18.58
C ALA A 66 -0.78 -24.00 17.81
N LEU A 67 -1.69 -23.14 18.29
CA LEU A 67 -3.03 -22.99 17.70
C LEU A 67 -3.19 -21.80 16.76
N LEU A 68 -2.46 -20.69 16.95
CA LEU A 68 -2.75 -19.41 16.29
C LEU A 68 -1.56 -18.91 15.45
N GLU A 69 -1.83 -18.34 14.28
CA GLU A 69 -0.90 -17.43 13.61
C GLU A 69 -1.47 -15.99 13.58
N MET A 70 -0.81 -15.08 12.88
CA MET A 70 -1.12 -13.65 12.94
C MET A 70 -2.44 -13.30 12.23
N SER A 71 -2.87 -14.09 11.26
CA SER A 71 -4.13 -13.90 10.55
C SER A 71 -5.34 -14.18 11.44
N GLU A 72 -5.30 -15.17 12.34
CA GLU A 72 -6.34 -15.34 13.36
C GLU A 72 -6.23 -14.27 14.45
N LEU A 73 -5.03 -14.03 14.98
CA LEU A 73 -4.80 -13.05 16.07
C LEU A 73 -5.29 -11.64 15.69
N SER A 74 -4.94 -11.17 14.49
CA SER A 74 -5.39 -9.85 13.99
C SER A 74 -6.91 -9.77 13.82
N ARG A 75 -7.55 -10.81 13.26
CA ARG A 75 -9.03 -10.87 13.14
C ARG A 75 -9.72 -10.87 14.50
N ILE A 76 -9.25 -11.71 15.44
CA ILE A 76 -9.78 -11.78 16.81
C ILE A 76 -9.64 -10.42 17.53
N ALA A 77 -8.53 -9.71 17.30
CA ALA A 77 -8.33 -8.37 17.85
C ALA A 77 -9.22 -7.31 17.19
N MET A 78 -9.42 -7.36 15.87
CA MET A 78 -10.38 -6.48 15.16
C MET A 78 -11.81 -6.69 15.66
N GLU A 79 -12.23 -7.94 15.90
CA GLU A 79 -13.55 -8.25 16.47
C GLU A 79 -13.74 -7.72 17.91
N ARG A 80 -12.67 -7.58 18.71
CA ARG A 80 -12.79 -7.46 20.18
C ARG A 80 -12.25 -6.17 20.78
N CYS A 81 -11.37 -5.44 20.08
CA CYS A 81 -10.70 -4.25 20.59
C CYS A 81 -11.10 -2.94 19.88
N LYS A 82 -10.96 -1.82 20.60
CA LYS A 82 -11.20 -0.46 20.08
C LYS A 82 -9.95 0.42 20.05
N THR A 83 -8.83 -0.10 20.57
CA THR A 83 -7.56 0.62 20.72
C THR A 83 -6.40 -0.31 20.42
N ALA A 84 -5.28 0.25 19.96
CA ALA A 84 -4.06 -0.45 19.63
C ALA A 84 -3.49 -1.17 20.87
N ARG A 85 -3.52 -0.51 22.03
CA ARG A 85 -3.11 -1.10 23.31
C ARG A 85 -3.93 -2.33 23.71
N CYS A 86 -5.26 -2.29 23.48
CA CYS A 86 -6.12 -3.46 23.69
C CYS A 86 -5.73 -4.59 22.74
N ALA A 87 -5.54 -4.29 21.45
CA ALA A 87 -5.23 -5.29 20.44
C ALA A 87 -3.85 -5.94 20.66
N VAL A 88 -2.82 -5.14 20.95
CA VAL A 88 -1.47 -5.60 21.30
C VAL A 88 -1.52 -6.58 22.47
N GLN A 89 -2.20 -6.21 23.57
CA GLN A 89 -2.31 -7.08 24.73
C GLN A 89 -3.10 -8.36 24.40
N LEU A 90 -4.25 -8.24 23.73
CA LEU A 90 -5.11 -9.38 23.42
C LEU A 90 -4.45 -10.39 22.48
N MET A 91 -3.74 -9.93 21.43
CA MET A 91 -2.99 -10.82 20.54
C MET A 91 -1.85 -11.51 21.29
N GLY A 92 -1.15 -10.77 22.14
CA GLY A 92 -0.08 -11.30 22.98
C GLY A 92 -0.55 -12.34 24.01
N ASP A 93 -1.64 -12.05 24.74
CA ASP A 93 -2.23 -12.93 25.74
C ASP A 93 -2.71 -14.24 25.11
N LEU A 94 -3.44 -14.17 23.99
CA LEU A 94 -3.94 -15.34 23.27
C LEU A 94 -2.79 -16.21 22.74
N ALA A 95 -1.74 -15.61 22.19
CA ALA A 95 -0.59 -16.36 21.72
C ALA A 95 0.22 -17.00 22.86
N VAL A 96 0.24 -16.38 24.04
CA VAL A 96 0.85 -16.97 25.25
C VAL A 96 0.00 -18.12 25.82
N GLU A 97 -1.33 -18.04 25.75
CA GLU A 97 -2.27 -19.07 26.26
C GLU A 97 -2.45 -20.27 25.29
N TYR A 98 -2.45 -20.03 23.98
CA TYR A 98 -2.79 -21.03 22.95
C TYR A 98 -1.64 -21.41 21.99
N GLY A 99 -0.47 -20.75 22.12
CA GLY A 99 0.71 -21.01 21.30
C GLY A 99 0.67 -20.37 19.91
N PHE A 100 1.84 -19.94 19.44
CA PHE A 100 2.03 -19.26 18.14
C PHE A 100 2.88 -20.07 17.16
N TYR A 101 2.52 -20.04 15.87
CA TYR A 101 3.35 -20.52 14.76
C TYR A 101 3.51 -19.45 13.67
N GLY A 102 4.68 -19.41 13.02
CA GLY A 102 4.95 -18.51 11.89
C GLY A 102 4.38 -19.02 10.56
N ALA A 103 4.31 -18.15 9.56
CA ALA A 103 3.68 -18.41 8.26
C ALA A 103 4.26 -19.63 7.50
N VAL A 104 5.52 -20.01 7.74
CA VAL A 104 6.10 -21.27 7.23
C VAL A 104 6.85 -22.04 8.32
N TRP A 105 6.23 -23.12 8.80
CA TRP A 105 6.79 -24.01 9.83
C TRP A 105 7.48 -25.29 9.28
N LYS A 106 7.45 -25.50 7.96
CA LYS A 106 8.04 -26.68 7.30
C LYS A 106 8.60 -26.36 5.91
N GLY A 107 9.76 -26.91 5.59
CA GLY A 107 10.45 -26.67 4.32
C GLY A 107 11.94 -26.93 4.45
N ASP A 108 12.75 -26.17 3.71
CA ASP A 108 14.15 -25.99 4.04
C ASP A 108 14.30 -25.06 5.26
N PRO A 109 15.41 -25.16 6.04
CA PRO A 109 15.56 -24.35 7.25
C PRO A 109 15.60 -22.84 7.02
N PHE A 110 16.04 -22.38 5.83
CA PHE A 110 16.21 -20.95 5.55
C PHE A 110 14.87 -20.27 5.25
N THR A 111 13.96 -20.95 4.55
CA THR A 111 12.57 -20.50 4.40
C THR A 111 11.84 -20.52 5.75
N VAL A 112 12.04 -21.58 6.56
CA VAL A 112 11.42 -21.66 7.90
C VAL A 112 11.94 -20.55 8.82
N GLU A 113 13.25 -20.34 8.93
CA GLU A 113 13.82 -19.20 9.68
C GLU A 113 13.30 -17.85 9.15
N GLY A 114 13.16 -17.69 7.83
CA GLY A 114 12.74 -16.45 7.19
C GLY A 114 11.32 -16.01 7.50
N GLU A 115 10.41 -16.96 7.78
CA GLU A 115 8.98 -16.72 7.98
C GLU A 115 8.49 -17.23 9.37
N ALA A 116 9.40 -17.37 10.35
CA ALA A 116 9.15 -17.96 11.68
C ALA A 116 8.46 -17.03 12.70
N GLY A 117 8.52 -15.71 12.50
CA GLY A 117 7.98 -14.71 13.42
C GLY A 117 7.28 -13.58 12.68
N GLU A 118 6.59 -12.71 13.43
CA GLU A 118 5.69 -11.72 12.85
C GLU A 118 5.86 -10.35 13.47
N ALA A 119 5.65 -9.30 12.66
CA ALA A 119 5.68 -7.92 13.13
C ALA A 119 4.45 -7.15 12.65
N MET A 120 3.67 -6.66 13.62
CA MET A 120 2.46 -5.87 13.41
C MET A 120 2.70 -4.43 13.81
N THR A 121 2.37 -3.52 12.90
CA THR A 121 2.11 -2.12 13.23
C THR A 121 0.64 -1.98 13.59
N VAL A 122 0.36 -1.59 14.83
CA VAL A 122 -1.00 -1.51 15.40
C VAL A 122 -1.27 -0.08 15.83
N THR A 123 -2.33 0.55 15.32
CA THR A 123 -2.59 1.98 15.50
C THR A 123 -4.07 2.25 15.81
N ASP A 124 -4.33 3.31 16.57
CA ASP A 124 -5.67 3.86 16.75
C ASP A 124 -5.64 5.39 16.60
N LYS A 125 -6.67 6.10 17.06
CA LYS A 125 -6.78 7.57 17.04
C LYS A 125 -5.71 8.29 17.88
N THR A 126 -5.06 7.60 18.81
CA THR A 126 -4.28 8.17 19.93
C THR A 126 -2.94 7.47 20.20
N GLU A 127 -2.82 6.18 19.86
CA GLU A 127 -1.58 5.42 20.03
C GLU A 127 -1.17 4.70 18.73
N SER A 128 0.14 4.49 18.57
CA SER A 128 0.74 3.67 17.53
C SER A 128 1.82 2.79 18.13
N TRP A 129 1.84 1.52 17.74
CA TRP A 129 2.69 0.48 18.31
C TRP A 129 3.33 -0.34 17.19
N MET A 130 4.61 -0.66 17.33
CA MET A 130 5.20 -1.83 16.69
C MET A 130 5.07 -2.98 17.67
N PHE A 131 4.58 -4.14 17.24
CA PHE A 131 4.43 -5.38 18.00
C PHE A 131 5.18 -6.47 17.25
N HIS A 132 6.07 -7.19 17.93
CA HIS A 132 6.72 -8.40 17.43
C HIS A 132 6.18 -9.62 18.14
N ILE A 133 6.16 -10.77 17.46
CA ILE A 133 5.90 -12.07 18.07
C ILE A 133 6.70 -13.20 17.41
N ILE A 134 6.98 -14.24 18.19
CA ILE A 134 7.52 -15.54 17.77
C ILE A 134 7.01 -16.63 18.73
N GLY A 135 7.14 -17.91 18.36
CA GLY A 135 6.80 -19.03 19.25
C GLY A 135 7.72 -19.09 20.49
N ASP A 136 7.29 -19.81 21.52
CA ASP A 136 8.18 -20.24 22.61
C ASP A 136 8.87 -21.58 22.26
N ASP A 137 9.98 -21.91 22.94
CA ASP A 137 10.77 -23.13 22.69
C ASP A 137 10.04 -24.46 22.96
N THR A 138 8.84 -24.41 23.54
CA THR A 138 7.98 -25.58 23.75
C THR A 138 6.89 -25.75 22.70
N GLY A 139 6.71 -24.76 21.80
CA GLY A 139 5.65 -24.74 20.79
C GLY A 139 4.23 -24.64 21.38
N LYS A 140 4.09 -24.09 22.60
CA LYS A 140 2.83 -24.06 23.38
C LYS A 140 2.43 -22.67 23.86
N SER A 141 3.33 -21.72 23.70
CA SER A 141 3.17 -20.34 24.08
C SER A 141 3.83 -19.47 23.00
N ALA A 142 4.04 -18.20 23.32
CA ALA A 142 4.70 -17.24 22.46
C ALA A 142 5.63 -16.34 23.27
N VAL A 143 6.54 -15.67 22.58
CA VAL A 143 7.27 -14.51 23.09
C VAL A 143 6.90 -13.31 22.24
N TRP A 144 6.43 -12.24 22.88
CA TRP A 144 6.05 -11.02 22.19
C TRP A 144 6.53 -9.77 22.92
N LEU A 145 6.72 -8.70 22.15
CA LEU A 145 7.14 -7.39 22.64
C LEU A 145 6.59 -6.31 21.72
N ALA A 146 6.02 -5.27 22.30
CA ALA A 146 5.60 -4.07 21.59
C ALA A 146 6.29 -2.82 22.13
N GLN A 147 6.59 -1.89 21.22
CA GLN A 147 7.13 -0.56 21.51
C GLN A 147 6.24 0.51 20.88
N ARG A 148 5.87 1.52 21.67
CA ARG A 148 5.09 2.68 21.24
C ARG A 148 5.92 3.56 20.31
N VAL A 149 5.31 4.00 19.21
CA VAL A 149 5.87 5.04 18.33
C VAL A 149 5.59 6.42 18.97
N PRO A 150 6.61 7.26 19.21
CA PRO A 150 6.41 8.59 19.78
C PRO A 150 5.59 9.52 18.87
N GLU A 151 4.98 10.55 19.46
CA GLU A 151 4.20 11.55 18.72
C GLU A 151 5.06 12.26 17.65
N GLY A 152 4.56 12.31 16.41
CA GLY A 152 5.28 12.89 15.27
C GLY A 152 6.50 12.10 14.81
N HIS A 153 6.67 10.85 15.25
CA HIS A 153 7.67 9.93 14.73
C HIS A 153 7.09 8.93 13.72
N VAL A 154 7.96 8.42 12.84
CA VAL A 154 7.69 7.31 11.92
C VAL A 154 8.63 6.15 12.25
N THR A 155 8.09 4.94 12.29
CA THR A 155 8.85 3.68 12.31
C THR A 155 8.62 2.92 11.00
N VAL A 156 9.42 1.90 10.74
CA VAL A 156 9.32 1.03 9.55
C VAL A 156 9.80 -0.36 9.90
N VAL A 157 9.08 -1.38 9.42
CA VAL A 157 9.49 -2.79 9.45
C VAL A 157 9.52 -3.33 8.01
N ALA A 158 10.43 -4.26 7.72
CA ALA A 158 10.72 -4.66 6.34
C ALA A 158 11.19 -6.12 6.22
N ASN A 159 10.36 -7.06 6.67
CA ASN A 159 10.67 -8.48 6.83
C ASN A 159 11.83 -8.78 7.81
N GLY A 160 11.78 -8.14 8.97
CA GLY A 160 12.65 -8.45 10.10
C GLY A 160 12.49 -7.44 11.22
N PHE A 161 12.48 -7.93 12.47
CA PHE A 161 12.32 -7.18 13.71
C PHE A 161 13.13 -5.87 13.80
N VAL A 162 12.62 -4.88 14.53
CA VAL A 162 13.20 -3.53 14.64
C VAL A 162 13.32 -2.97 16.06
N ILE A 163 12.44 -3.38 16.98
CA ILE A 163 12.61 -3.17 18.43
C ILE A 163 13.90 -3.86 18.91
N LYS A 164 14.73 -3.11 19.64
CA LYS A 164 16.00 -3.57 20.21
C LYS A 164 15.88 -3.65 21.72
N GLU A 165 16.42 -2.67 22.44
CA GLU A 165 16.28 -2.53 23.89
C GLU A 165 14.83 -2.22 24.31
N PHE A 166 14.43 -2.70 25.49
CA PHE A 166 13.13 -2.46 26.08
C PHE A 166 13.18 -2.48 27.61
N ASP A 167 12.19 -1.87 28.25
CA ASP A 167 11.98 -1.93 29.70
C ASP A 167 10.49 -2.16 29.98
N LEU A 168 10.11 -3.38 30.40
CA LEU A 168 8.72 -3.74 30.70
C LEU A 168 8.17 -3.05 31.97
N THR A 169 8.98 -2.29 32.71
CA THR A 169 8.50 -1.42 33.79
C THR A 169 8.01 -0.05 33.29
N ASP A 170 8.38 0.34 32.06
CA ASP A 170 7.81 1.48 31.32
C ASP A 170 6.60 1.02 30.49
N SER A 171 5.49 0.76 31.17
CA SER A 171 4.24 0.34 30.54
C SER A 171 3.60 1.41 29.64
N ASP A 172 4.07 2.65 29.66
CA ASP A 172 3.58 3.71 28.78
C ASP A 172 4.14 3.55 27.35
N ASN A 173 5.38 3.06 27.23
CA ASN A 173 6.11 2.89 25.97
C ASN A 173 6.38 1.44 25.56
N PHE A 174 6.31 0.46 26.48
CA PHE A 174 6.55 -0.96 26.20
C PHE A 174 5.45 -1.86 26.77
N LEU A 175 5.17 -2.96 26.07
CA LEU A 175 4.31 -4.06 26.49
C LEU A 175 4.98 -5.36 26.03
N GLY A 176 4.82 -6.49 26.73
CA GLY A 176 5.46 -7.74 26.33
C GLY A 176 5.06 -8.92 27.20
N SER A 177 5.48 -10.12 26.82
CA SER A 177 5.24 -11.33 27.60
C SER A 177 6.18 -11.46 28.79
N ASP A 178 5.64 -11.74 29.98
CA ASP A 178 6.41 -11.97 31.22
C ASP A 178 7.47 -13.08 31.07
N ASN A 179 7.24 -14.04 30.16
CA ASN A 179 8.12 -15.17 29.90
C ASN A 179 9.39 -14.82 29.08
N ILE A 180 9.53 -13.59 28.55
CA ILE A 180 10.53 -13.24 27.52
C ILE A 180 11.97 -13.59 27.92
N TYR A 181 12.36 -13.33 29.17
CA TYR A 181 13.69 -13.66 29.68
C TYR A 181 13.87 -15.17 29.96
N GLU A 182 12.82 -15.85 30.42
CA GLU A 182 12.85 -17.28 30.70
C GLU A 182 13.01 -18.08 29.40
N VAL A 183 12.20 -17.79 28.38
CA VAL A 183 12.28 -18.46 27.08
C VAL A 183 13.64 -18.20 26.41
N ALA A 184 14.17 -16.98 26.49
CA ALA A 184 15.48 -16.66 25.94
C ALA A 184 16.63 -17.44 26.59
N GLU A 185 16.57 -17.66 27.92
CA GLU A 185 17.56 -18.50 28.63
C GLU A 185 17.34 -20.00 28.36
N ARG A 186 16.08 -20.46 28.35
CA ARG A 186 15.69 -21.87 28.15
C ARG A 186 16.00 -22.37 26.74
N ALA A 187 15.79 -21.52 25.73
CA ALA A 187 16.21 -21.75 24.34
C ALA A 187 17.73 -21.60 24.11
N GLY A 188 18.50 -21.11 25.10
CA GLY A 188 19.94 -20.85 24.98
C GLY A 188 20.32 -19.65 24.12
N LEU A 189 19.37 -18.76 23.82
CA LEU A 189 19.53 -17.57 22.98
C LEU A 189 20.13 -16.37 23.75
N TRP A 190 20.03 -16.38 25.08
CA TRP A 190 20.50 -15.33 25.99
C TRP A 190 21.04 -15.93 27.29
N THR A 191 21.85 -15.17 28.04
CA THR A 191 22.34 -15.55 29.37
C THR A 191 22.15 -14.39 30.35
N PRO A 192 21.68 -14.63 31.60
CA PRO A 192 21.51 -13.60 32.61
C PRO A 192 22.70 -12.63 32.74
N GLY A 193 22.41 -11.34 32.58
CA GLY A 193 23.41 -10.26 32.60
C GLY A 193 23.98 -9.88 31.23
N GLN A 194 23.63 -10.58 30.14
CA GLN A 194 23.85 -10.09 28.78
C GLN A 194 22.84 -8.97 28.44
N HIS A 195 23.22 -8.13 27.48
CA HIS A 195 22.30 -7.16 26.87
C HIS A 195 21.13 -7.89 26.20
N MET A 196 19.89 -7.48 26.51
CA MET A 196 18.67 -8.02 25.91
C MET A 196 18.21 -7.09 24.79
N SER A 197 18.13 -7.61 23.57
CA SER A 197 17.65 -6.91 22.38
C SER A 197 16.77 -7.87 21.60
N PHE A 198 15.47 -7.56 21.44
CA PHE A 198 14.51 -8.51 20.87
C PHE A 198 14.94 -8.96 19.46
N LEU A 199 15.30 -8.00 18.63
CA LEU A 199 15.87 -8.20 17.30
C LEU A 199 17.04 -9.20 17.29
N GLU A 200 18.02 -9.05 18.18
CA GLU A 200 19.22 -9.89 18.15
C GLU A 200 19.04 -11.26 18.79
N VAL A 201 18.18 -11.37 19.81
CA VAL A 201 17.90 -12.62 20.52
C VAL A 201 16.94 -13.49 19.72
N PHE A 202 15.79 -12.95 19.29
CA PHE A 202 14.71 -13.71 18.66
C PHE A 202 14.67 -13.63 17.13
N GLY A 203 15.39 -12.69 16.51
CA GLY A 203 15.44 -12.55 15.05
C GLY A 203 16.41 -13.49 14.34
N MET A 204 16.12 -13.79 13.08
CA MET A 204 17.00 -14.51 12.16
C MET A 204 18.32 -13.77 11.97
N ASN A 205 19.42 -14.51 11.92
CA ASN A 205 20.73 -13.97 11.54
C ASN A 205 20.75 -13.63 10.04
N ARG A 206 20.36 -12.39 9.70
CA ARG A 206 20.14 -11.94 8.32
C ARG A 206 21.35 -12.15 7.40
N GLY A 207 22.57 -12.11 7.91
CA GLY A 207 23.79 -12.36 7.11
C GLY A 207 23.83 -11.56 5.79
N HIS A 208 23.83 -12.28 4.66
CA HIS A 208 23.83 -11.69 3.31
C HIS A 208 22.48 -11.08 2.89
N LEU A 209 21.36 -11.47 3.52
CA LEU A 209 20.03 -10.86 3.35
C LEU A 209 19.89 -9.52 4.07
N SER A 210 20.86 -9.08 4.86
CA SER A 210 20.81 -7.80 5.58
C SER A 210 20.35 -6.63 4.69
N THR A 211 20.75 -6.59 3.42
CA THR A 211 20.30 -5.55 2.47
C THR A 211 18.84 -5.68 2.02
N TYR A 212 18.25 -6.88 2.00
CA TYR A 212 16.84 -7.15 1.65
C TYR A 212 15.88 -6.50 2.66
N VAL A 213 16.31 -6.40 3.93
CA VAL A 213 15.57 -5.75 5.03
C VAL A 213 16.02 -4.30 5.19
N ASN A 214 17.30 -4.11 5.50
CA ASN A 214 17.83 -2.84 6.02
C ASN A 214 17.73 -1.69 5.01
N ARG A 215 17.74 -1.96 3.70
CA ARG A 215 17.71 -0.89 2.69
C ARG A 215 16.32 -0.28 2.51
N ARG A 216 15.26 -1.08 2.65
CA ARG A 216 13.88 -0.59 2.72
C ARG A 216 13.67 0.27 3.98
N MET A 217 14.15 -0.21 5.13
CA MET A 217 14.11 0.56 6.38
C MET A 217 14.82 1.91 6.22
N TRP A 218 16.07 1.90 5.73
CA TRP A 218 16.84 3.11 5.46
C TRP A 218 16.07 4.09 4.59
N ARG A 219 15.53 3.64 3.45
CA ARG A 219 14.87 4.50 2.48
C ARG A 219 13.64 5.20 3.04
N VAL A 220 12.81 4.52 3.82
CA VAL A 220 11.65 5.15 4.49
C VAL A 220 12.11 6.21 5.50
N LEU A 221 13.12 5.92 6.31
CA LEU A 221 13.65 6.86 7.30
C LEU A 221 14.35 8.07 6.64
N ASP A 222 15.02 7.86 5.51
CA ASP A 222 15.71 8.89 4.70
C ASP A 222 14.71 9.80 3.96
N MET A 223 13.59 9.25 3.44
CA MET A 223 12.51 10.06 2.85
C MET A 223 11.77 10.93 3.88
N VAL A 224 11.71 10.50 5.15
CA VAL A 224 10.96 11.18 6.23
C VAL A 224 11.84 12.14 7.05
N ALA A 225 13.14 11.86 7.18
CA ALA A 225 14.10 12.64 7.96
C ALA A 225 15.50 12.74 7.30
N PRO A 226 15.61 13.26 6.06
CA PRO A 226 16.86 13.29 5.28
C PRO A 226 17.99 14.09 5.94
N SER A 227 17.69 15.03 6.84
CA SER A 227 18.72 15.79 7.57
C SER A 227 19.56 14.91 8.52
N LEU A 228 19.03 13.74 8.93
CA LEU A 228 19.77 12.75 9.73
C LEU A 228 20.89 12.06 8.94
N LYS A 229 20.78 12.01 7.59
CA LYS A 229 21.76 11.41 6.68
C LYS A 229 22.16 9.99 7.10
N LEU A 230 21.16 9.16 7.36
CA LEU A 230 21.36 7.77 7.74
C LEU A 230 22.13 7.05 6.62
N SER A 231 23.12 6.23 6.98
CA SER A 231 23.92 5.48 6.01
C SER A 231 23.07 4.36 5.41
N PRO A 232 23.00 4.21 4.06
CA PRO A 232 22.32 3.06 3.44
C PRO A 232 23.01 1.71 3.73
N HIS A 233 24.25 1.76 4.21
CA HIS A 233 25.00 0.60 4.67
C HIS A 233 24.94 0.50 6.20
N SER A 234 24.63 -0.69 6.69
CA SER A 234 24.60 -1.05 8.11
C SER A 234 25.17 -2.45 8.32
N ASP A 235 25.45 -2.82 9.57
CA ASP A 235 25.59 -4.21 9.99
C ASP A 235 24.31 -5.03 9.77
N ILE A 236 24.43 -6.35 9.98
CA ILE A 236 23.34 -7.32 9.73
C ILE A 236 22.09 -7.12 10.60
N TRP A 237 22.18 -6.31 11.67
CA TRP A 237 21.11 -6.07 12.64
C TRP A 237 20.57 -4.63 12.59
N ALA A 238 20.89 -3.85 11.56
CA ALA A 238 20.42 -2.46 11.41
C ALA A 238 20.74 -1.56 12.63
N ARG A 239 21.82 -1.85 13.38
CA ARG A 239 22.00 -1.24 14.73
C ARG A 239 22.09 0.28 14.72
N ASN A 240 22.61 0.86 13.65
CA ASN A 240 22.75 2.31 13.47
C ASN A 240 21.42 3.03 13.15
N TYR A 241 20.36 2.32 12.80
CA TYR A 241 19.03 2.93 12.61
C TYR A 241 18.29 3.01 13.94
N PRO A 242 17.63 4.14 14.24
CA PRO A 242 16.76 4.24 15.41
C PRO A 242 15.48 3.41 15.18
N PHE A 243 14.78 3.05 16.27
CA PHE A 243 13.45 2.43 16.18
C PHE A 243 12.44 3.31 15.41
N SER A 244 12.55 4.63 15.56
CA SER A 244 11.75 5.61 14.82
C SER A 244 12.52 6.93 14.64
N VAL A 245 12.15 7.71 13.62
CA VAL A 245 12.67 9.07 13.39
C VAL A 245 11.53 10.08 13.53
N LYS A 246 11.82 11.27 14.06
CA LYS A 246 10.87 12.39 13.99
C LYS A 246 10.75 12.86 12.55
N ALA A 247 9.52 12.97 12.03
CA ALA A 247 9.30 13.50 10.70
C ALA A 247 9.65 15.01 10.63
N GLU A 248 10.35 15.42 9.57
CA GLU A 248 10.76 16.83 9.40
C GLU A 248 9.59 17.77 9.07
N LYS A 249 8.50 17.20 8.54
CA LYS A 249 7.21 17.84 8.33
C LYS A 249 6.08 16.89 8.75
N PRO A 250 4.86 17.38 9.04
CA PRO A 250 3.66 16.54 9.03
C PRO A 250 3.55 15.83 7.67
N LEU A 251 3.17 14.55 7.70
CA LEU A 251 2.99 13.75 6.49
C LEU A 251 1.51 13.71 6.10
N THR A 252 1.24 13.62 4.81
CA THR A 252 -0.08 13.42 4.21
C THR A 252 -0.28 11.97 3.79
N VAL A 253 -1.50 11.57 3.43
CA VAL A 253 -1.76 10.26 2.82
C VAL A 253 -0.92 10.11 1.53
N ALA A 254 -0.90 11.13 0.67
CA ALA A 254 -0.10 11.15 -0.55
C ALA A 254 1.42 11.01 -0.33
N ASP A 255 1.97 11.59 0.76
CA ASP A 255 3.38 11.36 1.14
C ASP A 255 3.65 9.88 1.45
N ILE A 256 2.72 9.24 2.14
CA ILE A 256 2.81 7.86 2.58
C ILE A 256 2.61 6.90 1.39
N GLU A 257 1.67 7.17 0.48
CA GLU A 257 1.54 6.47 -0.80
C GLU A 257 2.80 6.62 -1.67
N THR A 258 3.40 7.81 -1.69
CA THR A 258 4.67 8.06 -2.40
C THR A 258 5.81 7.20 -1.84
N ILE A 259 5.86 6.99 -0.52
CA ILE A 259 6.80 6.03 0.09
C ILE A 259 6.51 4.60 -0.38
N GLN A 260 5.24 4.17 -0.45
CA GLN A 260 4.92 2.83 -0.96
C GLN A 260 5.27 2.62 -2.44
N ARG A 261 5.25 3.70 -3.22
CA ARG A 261 5.57 3.74 -4.65
C ARG A 261 7.07 3.65 -4.96
N ASP A 262 7.94 3.86 -3.97
CA ASP A 262 9.39 3.95 -4.17
C ASP A 262 10.08 2.65 -4.63
N TYR A 263 11.01 2.81 -5.57
CA TYR A 263 11.95 1.78 -6.04
C TYR A 263 13.41 2.29 -6.02
N TYR A 264 13.73 3.04 -4.96
CA TYR A 264 15.01 3.72 -4.67
C TYR A 264 15.39 4.87 -5.61
N GLU A 265 14.40 5.57 -6.16
CA GLU A 265 14.59 6.63 -7.17
C GLU A 265 15.54 7.75 -6.71
N GLY A 266 16.45 8.16 -7.60
CA GLY A 266 17.45 9.20 -7.32
C GLY A 266 18.58 8.77 -6.39
N THR A 267 18.71 7.48 -6.07
CA THR A 267 19.81 6.91 -5.27
C THR A 267 20.71 6.01 -6.12
N GLU A 268 21.88 5.63 -5.59
CA GLU A 268 22.75 4.61 -6.20
C GLU A 268 22.12 3.20 -6.30
N PHE A 269 20.93 2.99 -5.72
CA PHE A 269 20.20 1.71 -5.71
C PHE A 269 18.94 1.72 -6.58
N ASP A 270 18.67 2.83 -7.27
CA ASP A 270 17.53 3.01 -8.17
C ASP A 270 17.41 1.86 -9.17
N THR A 271 16.35 1.06 -9.05
CA THR A 271 16.13 -0.08 -9.94
C THR A 271 15.55 0.34 -11.29
N SER A 272 15.10 1.59 -11.48
CA SER A 272 14.80 2.10 -12.82
C SER A 272 16.06 2.50 -13.61
N SER A 273 17.24 2.51 -12.97
CA SER A 273 18.48 3.01 -13.56
C SER A 273 19.47 1.92 -14.02
N GLY A 274 20.37 2.35 -14.93
CA GLY A 274 21.51 1.58 -15.43
C GLY A 274 21.14 0.26 -16.15
N PRO A 275 22.10 -0.68 -16.30
CA PRO A 275 21.86 -1.96 -16.93
C PRO A 275 20.77 -2.80 -16.25
N MET A 276 20.56 -2.60 -14.94
CA MET A 276 19.52 -3.30 -14.18
C MET A 276 18.13 -2.94 -14.71
N GLY A 277 17.82 -1.64 -14.85
CA GLY A 277 16.53 -1.17 -15.39
C GLY A 277 16.34 -1.48 -16.88
N GLY A 278 17.38 -1.97 -17.56
CA GLY A 278 17.38 -2.14 -19.01
C GLY A 278 17.27 -0.81 -19.76
N PRO A 279 17.01 -0.83 -21.08
CA PRO A 279 17.06 0.38 -21.90
C PRO A 279 15.97 1.41 -21.58
N TYR A 280 14.88 1.00 -20.93
CA TYR A 280 13.69 1.83 -20.68
C TYR A 280 13.32 1.93 -19.18
N GLY A 281 14.18 1.42 -18.29
CA GLY A 281 14.11 1.68 -16.85
C GLY A 281 13.02 0.95 -16.08
N ASN A 282 12.75 -0.31 -16.39
CA ASN A 282 11.79 -1.12 -15.63
C ASN A 282 12.34 -1.45 -14.22
N PRO A 283 11.67 -1.08 -13.12
CA PRO A 283 12.15 -1.37 -11.76
C PRO A 283 11.96 -2.84 -11.32
N ALA A 284 11.13 -3.63 -12.01
CA ALA A 284 10.78 -4.99 -11.61
C ALA A 284 11.97 -5.96 -11.66
N ARG A 285 12.23 -6.65 -10.54
CA ARG A 285 13.23 -7.72 -10.42
C ARG A 285 12.57 -8.98 -9.90
N TYR A 286 12.53 -10.00 -10.74
CA TYR A 286 11.88 -11.27 -10.45
C TYR A 286 12.69 -12.12 -9.47
N ASP A 287 11.99 -13.01 -8.79
CA ASP A 287 12.57 -13.93 -7.81
C ASP A 287 13.52 -14.95 -8.48
N PRO A 288 14.51 -15.47 -7.73
CA PRO A 288 15.44 -16.49 -8.23
C PRO A 288 14.71 -17.76 -8.71
N GLY A 289 14.98 -18.17 -9.96
CA GLY A 289 14.43 -19.39 -10.57
C GLY A 289 15.50 -20.23 -11.27
N THR A 290 15.20 -21.51 -11.51
CA THR A 290 16.13 -22.44 -12.17
C THR A 290 16.29 -22.12 -13.66
N VAL A 291 17.40 -21.50 -14.03
CA VAL A 291 17.73 -21.06 -15.40
C VAL A 291 19.12 -21.55 -15.82
N ASP A 292 19.31 -21.86 -17.09
CA ASP A 292 20.59 -22.21 -17.76
C ASP A 292 21.50 -23.23 -17.06
N GLY A 293 20.93 -24.08 -16.19
CA GLY A 293 21.69 -25.07 -15.41
C GLY A 293 22.38 -24.51 -14.17
N MET A 294 22.13 -23.24 -13.82
CA MET A 294 22.63 -22.57 -12.62
C MET A 294 22.28 -23.37 -11.36
N SER A 295 23.25 -23.56 -10.48
CA SER A 295 23.03 -24.29 -9.23
C SER A 295 22.28 -23.43 -8.21
N HIS A 296 21.49 -24.03 -7.32
CA HIS A 296 20.77 -23.25 -6.29
C HIS A 296 21.72 -22.41 -5.39
N PRO A 297 22.89 -22.91 -4.93
CA PRO A 297 23.83 -22.08 -4.15
C PRO A 297 24.44 -20.91 -4.95
N GLU A 298 24.60 -21.06 -6.26
CA GLU A 298 25.08 -20.00 -7.16
C GLU A 298 23.99 -18.94 -7.37
N LEU A 299 22.77 -19.38 -7.65
CA LEU A 299 21.58 -18.54 -7.77
C LEU A 299 21.32 -17.69 -6.51
N MET A 300 21.44 -18.31 -5.32
CA MET A 300 21.29 -17.63 -4.03
C MET A 300 22.53 -16.82 -3.60
N SER A 301 23.64 -16.85 -4.36
CA SER A 301 24.80 -15.98 -4.10
C SER A 301 24.65 -14.59 -4.72
N GLY A 302 23.83 -14.47 -5.77
CA GLY A 302 23.43 -13.21 -6.37
C GLY A 302 22.23 -12.58 -5.67
N ARG A 303 22.02 -11.27 -5.85
CA ARG A 303 20.79 -10.59 -5.46
C ARG A 303 20.59 -9.32 -6.27
N PHE A 304 19.32 -8.95 -6.46
CA PHE A 304 18.93 -7.57 -6.76
C PHE A 304 18.51 -6.87 -5.47
N GLU A 305 18.41 -5.54 -5.51
CA GLU A 305 17.83 -4.80 -4.40
C GLU A 305 16.31 -4.96 -4.40
N ARG A 306 15.77 -5.41 -3.26
CA ARG A 306 14.32 -5.50 -3.06
C ARG A 306 13.78 -4.09 -2.84
N THR A 307 13.02 -3.61 -3.82
CA THR A 307 12.28 -2.35 -3.78
C THR A 307 11.18 -2.36 -2.71
N ILE A 308 10.70 -1.18 -2.36
CA ILE A 308 9.51 -1.01 -1.52
C ILE A 308 8.27 -1.36 -2.38
N SER A 309 8.12 -0.71 -3.53
CA SER A 309 7.13 -1.10 -4.56
C SER A 309 7.61 -2.30 -5.37
N LEU A 310 7.02 -3.49 -5.15
CA LEU A 310 7.48 -4.74 -5.78
C LEU A 310 6.45 -5.34 -6.76
N PHE A 311 6.94 -5.98 -7.84
CA PHE A 311 6.14 -6.56 -8.92
C PHE A 311 5.11 -7.61 -8.46
N ARG A 312 5.38 -8.34 -7.37
CA ARG A 312 4.53 -9.39 -6.78
C ARG A 312 3.62 -8.92 -5.63
N THR A 313 3.47 -7.61 -5.45
CA THR A 313 2.56 -7.05 -4.42
C THR A 313 1.12 -7.35 -4.82
N SER A 314 0.41 -8.11 -3.99
CA SER A 314 -1.02 -8.41 -4.20
C SER A 314 -1.87 -7.16 -3.97
N TYR A 315 -1.66 -6.49 -2.84
CA TYR A 315 -2.30 -5.24 -2.47
C TYR A 315 -1.42 -4.48 -1.47
N SER A 316 -1.73 -3.20 -1.28
CA SER A 316 -1.05 -2.30 -0.37
C SER A 316 -2.00 -1.18 0.05
N PHE A 317 -1.89 -0.65 1.25
CA PHE A 317 -2.89 0.29 1.77
C PHE A 317 -2.32 1.34 2.72
N VAL A 318 -3.04 2.45 2.84
CA VAL A 318 -2.83 3.49 3.85
C VAL A 318 -4.09 3.59 4.71
N THR A 319 -3.99 3.38 6.02
CA THR A 319 -5.10 3.62 6.96
C THR A 319 -4.97 4.99 7.60
N GLN A 320 -6.11 5.62 7.88
CA GLN A 320 -6.17 6.92 8.54
C GLN A 320 -7.06 6.83 9.78
N SER A 321 -6.46 7.04 10.96
CA SER A 321 -7.14 7.04 12.26
C SER A 321 -7.23 8.48 12.78
N ARG A 322 -8.45 8.98 12.98
CA ARG A 322 -8.76 10.40 13.17
C ARG A 322 -9.55 10.64 14.45
N GLU A 323 -8.94 11.33 15.42
CA GLU A 323 -9.59 11.68 16.69
C GLU A 323 -10.68 12.76 16.50
N ASP A 324 -10.52 13.64 15.50
CA ASP A 324 -11.44 14.72 15.18
C ASP A 324 -12.71 14.28 14.43
N LYS A 325 -12.75 13.02 13.94
CA LYS A 325 -13.84 12.47 13.12
C LYS A 325 -14.58 11.35 13.84
N PRO A 326 -15.91 11.26 13.73
CA PRO A 326 -16.67 10.14 14.25
C PRO A 326 -16.28 8.82 13.56
N ASP A 327 -16.33 7.72 14.32
CA ASP A 327 -15.89 6.39 13.89
C ASP A 327 -16.54 5.89 12.59
N ILE A 328 -17.75 6.36 12.26
CA ILE A 328 -18.45 6.08 11.00
C ILE A 328 -17.70 6.56 9.74
N LEU A 329 -16.70 7.44 9.92
CA LEU A 329 -15.80 7.94 8.87
C LEU A 329 -14.39 7.31 8.93
N SER A 330 -14.23 6.18 9.62
CA SER A 330 -13.03 5.32 9.55
C SER A 330 -12.70 5.01 8.08
N LEU A 331 -11.47 5.27 7.62
CA LEU A 331 -11.11 5.29 6.19
C LEU A 331 -9.77 4.61 5.89
N ILE A 332 -9.80 3.75 4.86
CA ILE A 332 -8.64 3.12 4.21
C ILE A 332 -8.51 3.65 2.79
N TRP A 333 -7.28 3.87 2.34
CA TRP A 333 -6.91 4.10 0.94
C TRP A 333 -6.25 2.81 0.42
N PHE A 334 -6.88 2.12 -0.54
CA PHE A 334 -6.58 0.72 -0.86
C PHE A 334 -6.17 0.52 -2.33
N GLY A 335 -4.90 0.14 -2.55
CA GLY A 335 -4.32 -0.13 -3.86
C GLY A 335 -4.15 -1.62 -4.13
N GLN A 336 -4.67 -2.11 -5.25
CA GLN A 336 -4.48 -3.49 -5.71
C GLN A 336 -3.38 -3.58 -6.78
N PHE A 337 -2.61 -4.67 -6.82
CA PHE A 337 -1.37 -4.78 -7.61
C PHE A 337 -0.27 -3.81 -7.10
N THR A 338 0.83 -3.64 -7.83
CA THR A 338 2.04 -2.94 -7.36
C THR A 338 1.81 -1.42 -7.17
N PRO A 339 2.28 -0.81 -6.06
CA PRO A 339 2.03 0.60 -5.72
C PRO A 339 2.28 1.61 -6.84
N HIS A 340 3.38 1.47 -7.59
CA HIS A 340 3.74 2.40 -8.66
C HIS A 340 2.82 2.30 -9.89
N SER A 341 2.02 1.24 -10.03
CA SER A 341 1.05 1.04 -11.12
C SER A 341 -0.42 1.08 -10.67
N THR A 342 -0.69 1.32 -9.38
CA THR A 342 -2.05 1.27 -8.79
C THR A 342 -2.56 2.63 -8.34
N VAL A 343 -3.88 2.71 -8.13
CA VAL A 343 -4.58 3.83 -7.48
C VAL A 343 -5.07 3.38 -6.11
N TYR A 344 -4.85 4.20 -5.09
CA TYR A 344 -5.33 3.94 -3.74
C TYR A 344 -6.79 4.38 -3.60
N ILE A 345 -7.71 3.45 -3.85
CA ILE A 345 -9.15 3.71 -3.86
C ILE A 345 -9.67 3.88 -2.42
N PRO A 346 -10.41 4.95 -2.08
CA PRO A 346 -10.93 5.18 -0.74
C PRO A 346 -12.08 4.23 -0.39
N VAL A 347 -11.97 3.55 0.76
CA VAL A 347 -12.94 2.61 1.32
C VAL A 347 -13.17 2.91 2.80
N TYR A 348 -14.39 3.32 3.17
CA TYR A 348 -14.73 3.54 4.57
C TYR A 348 -14.96 2.20 5.30
N ALA A 349 -14.47 2.03 6.52
CA ALA A 349 -14.58 0.77 7.27
C ALA A 349 -16.01 0.44 7.73
N HIS A 350 -16.94 1.40 7.65
CA HIS A 350 -18.36 1.24 7.97
C HIS A 350 -19.24 0.86 6.78
N VAL A 351 -18.69 0.64 5.57
CA VAL A 351 -19.52 0.25 4.41
C VAL A 351 -20.23 -1.08 4.66
N SER A 352 -21.50 -1.16 4.26
CA SER A 352 -22.31 -2.38 4.42
C SER A 352 -21.87 -3.53 3.50
N LYS A 353 -21.05 -3.22 2.49
CA LYS A 353 -20.35 -4.15 1.61
C LYS A 353 -19.14 -3.45 0.99
N VAL A 354 -18.01 -4.15 0.86
CA VAL A 354 -16.89 -3.70 0.01
C VAL A 354 -17.31 -3.75 -1.47
N ALA A 355 -16.79 -2.81 -2.27
CA ALA A 355 -17.07 -2.76 -3.70
C ALA A 355 -16.72 -4.07 -4.41
N ASP A 356 -17.65 -4.60 -5.22
CA ASP A 356 -17.51 -5.90 -5.87
C ASP A 356 -16.23 -6.05 -6.67
N SER A 357 -15.72 -4.96 -7.28
CA SER A 357 -14.50 -4.98 -8.09
C SER A 357 -13.19 -4.99 -7.27
N LEU A 358 -13.26 -4.65 -5.98
CA LEU A 358 -12.17 -4.81 -5.02
C LEU A 358 -12.23 -6.19 -4.32
N SER A 359 -13.43 -6.67 -3.99
CA SER A 359 -13.64 -7.91 -3.24
C SER A 359 -13.81 -9.16 -4.13
N ARG A 360 -13.17 -9.23 -5.30
CA ARG A 360 -13.33 -10.34 -6.26
C ARG A 360 -12.08 -10.69 -7.05
N GLY A 361 -12.14 -11.85 -7.70
CA GLY A 361 -11.12 -12.36 -8.60
C GLY A 361 -10.21 -13.38 -7.92
N ALA A 362 -9.24 -13.89 -8.66
CA ALA A 362 -8.23 -14.81 -8.19
C ALA A 362 -6.96 -14.60 -9.01
N LEU A 363 -5.77 -14.70 -8.39
CA LEU A 363 -4.49 -14.50 -9.09
C LEU A 363 -4.22 -15.56 -10.17
N GLN A 364 -4.92 -16.69 -10.08
CA GLN A 364 -4.85 -17.82 -11.01
C GLN A 364 -5.74 -17.65 -12.27
N THR A 365 -6.62 -16.64 -12.33
CA THR A 365 -7.55 -16.47 -13.48
C THR A 365 -7.94 -15.01 -13.70
N MET A 366 -7.66 -14.53 -14.91
CA MET A 366 -8.00 -13.18 -15.41
C MET A 366 -9.50 -12.87 -15.28
N ASP A 367 -9.84 -11.89 -14.44
CA ASP A 367 -11.20 -11.36 -14.30
C ASP A 367 -11.25 -9.88 -14.66
N ARG A 368 -11.94 -9.53 -15.75
CA ARG A 368 -12.13 -8.13 -16.17
C ARG A 368 -12.99 -7.32 -15.19
N GLY A 369 -13.69 -7.96 -14.25
CA GLY A 369 -14.44 -7.31 -13.18
C GLY A 369 -13.61 -6.87 -11.97
N ALA A 370 -12.34 -7.28 -11.85
CA ALA A 370 -11.50 -6.98 -10.69
C ALA A 370 -10.51 -5.84 -10.97
N ASN A 371 -10.39 -4.88 -10.05
CA ASN A 371 -9.43 -3.77 -10.18
C ASN A 371 -7.99 -4.29 -10.26
N TRP A 372 -7.62 -5.32 -9.48
CA TRP A 372 -6.30 -5.97 -9.52
C TRP A 372 -5.86 -6.34 -10.94
N TRP A 373 -6.73 -6.98 -11.72
CA TRP A 373 -6.41 -7.40 -13.08
C TRP A 373 -6.30 -6.22 -14.05
N ALA A 374 -7.02 -5.12 -13.80
CA ALA A 374 -6.91 -3.89 -14.58
C ALA A 374 -5.57 -3.18 -14.33
N PHE A 375 -5.21 -2.97 -13.05
CA PHE A 375 -3.90 -2.44 -12.65
C PHE A 375 -2.75 -3.33 -13.14
N SER A 376 -2.88 -4.64 -12.98
CA SER A 376 -1.91 -5.64 -13.44
C SER A 376 -1.69 -5.58 -14.95
N ALA A 377 -2.76 -5.50 -15.75
CA ALA A 377 -2.64 -5.40 -17.20
C ALA A 377 -1.96 -4.09 -17.65
N VAL A 378 -2.32 -2.94 -17.06
CA VAL A 378 -1.68 -1.65 -17.35
C VAL A 378 -0.22 -1.64 -16.91
N GLY A 379 0.10 -2.09 -15.70
CA GLY A 379 1.48 -2.08 -15.18
C GLY A 379 2.41 -3.03 -15.94
N ASN A 380 1.96 -4.24 -16.28
CA ASN A 380 2.74 -5.16 -17.13
C ASN A 380 2.98 -4.59 -18.53
N TYR A 381 2.01 -3.85 -19.10
CA TYR A 381 2.21 -3.17 -20.38
C TYR A 381 3.17 -1.97 -20.27
N ALA A 382 2.98 -1.14 -19.25
CA ALA A 382 3.81 0.03 -18.98
C ALA A 382 5.28 -0.36 -18.76
N ALA A 383 5.54 -1.44 -18.04
CA ALA A 383 6.88 -1.96 -17.73
C ALA A 383 7.76 -2.24 -18.97
N GLN A 384 7.18 -2.49 -20.16
CA GLN A 384 7.95 -2.67 -21.39
C GLN A 384 8.68 -1.40 -21.85
N TRP A 385 8.15 -0.21 -21.52
CA TRP A 385 8.67 1.10 -21.92
C TRP A 385 8.68 2.10 -20.77
N PHE A 386 8.91 1.61 -19.53
CA PHE A 386 8.62 2.29 -18.25
C PHE A 386 8.89 3.80 -18.22
N LYS A 387 10.08 4.27 -18.62
CA LYS A 387 10.46 5.69 -18.69
C LYS A 387 9.51 6.59 -19.51
N PHE A 388 8.83 6.03 -20.51
CA PHE A 388 7.89 6.76 -21.38
C PHE A 388 6.43 6.60 -20.96
N THR A 389 6.10 5.49 -20.30
CA THR A 389 4.73 5.09 -19.93
C THR A 389 4.35 5.51 -18.51
N GLN A 390 5.29 5.44 -17.56
CA GLN A 390 5.08 5.79 -16.15
C GLN A 390 4.60 7.24 -15.93
N PRO A 391 5.02 8.27 -16.71
CA PRO A 391 4.45 9.61 -16.58
C PRO A 391 2.94 9.70 -16.86
N ASP A 392 2.41 8.88 -17.78
CA ASP A 392 0.96 8.80 -18.01
C ASP A 392 0.25 8.06 -16.87
N VAL A 393 0.88 7.00 -16.33
CA VAL A 393 0.37 6.25 -15.16
C VAL A 393 0.25 7.17 -13.95
N VAL A 394 1.31 7.94 -13.64
CA VAL A 394 1.32 8.92 -12.54
C VAL A 394 0.31 10.04 -12.77
N LYS A 395 0.10 10.51 -14.01
CA LYS A 395 -0.98 11.45 -14.32
C LYS A 395 -2.36 10.85 -14.06
N MET A 396 -2.57 9.57 -14.39
CA MET A 396 -3.86 8.90 -14.17
C MET A 396 -4.11 8.57 -12.69
N GLN A 397 -3.06 8.29 -11.91
CA GLN A 397 -3.14 8.18 -10.44
C GLN A 397 -3.64 9.49 -9.84
N LYS A 398 -2.94 10.59 -10.12
CA LYS A 398 -3.29 11.94 -9.65
C LYS A 398 -4.70 12.41 -10.04
N LYS A 399 -5.15 12.09 -11.25
CA LYS A 399 -6.52 12.40 -11.74
C LYS A 399 -7.62 11.84 -10.81
N PHE A 400 -7.35 10.78 -10.06
CA PHE A 400 -8.26 10.24 -9.06
C PHE A 400 -7.88 10.69 -7.64
N GLU A 401 -6.62 10.52 -7.25
CA GLU A 401 -6.16 10.73 -5.88
C GLU A 401 -6.24 12.19 -5.46
N ASP A 402 -5.74 13.14 -6.27
CA ASP A 402 -5.85 14.57 -5.98
C ASP A 402 -7.33 14.99 -5.86
N ALA A 403 -8.20 14.46 -6.73
CA ALA A 403 -9.64 14.74 -6.72
C ALA A 403 -10.37 14.18 -5.49
N TRP A 404 -9.97 13.03 -4.95
CA TRP A 404 -10.52 12.51 -3.70
C TRP A 404 -9.99 13.29 -2.49
N PHE A 405 -8.70 13.65 -2.45
CA PHE A 405 -8.15 14.47 -1.36
C PHE A 405 -8.81 15.87 -1.31
N GLU A 406 -9.10 16.48 -2.47
CA GLU A 406 -9.81 17.77 -2.55
C GLU A 406 -11.28 17.67 -2.09
N ASN A 407 -11.98 16.57 -2.37
CA ASN A 407 -13.42 16.43 -2.11
C ASN A 407 -13.77 15.67 -0.83
N GLN A 408 -12.79 15.05 -0.13
CA GLN A 408 -13.02 14.18 1.03
C GLN A 408 -13.92 14.84 2.09
N GLU A 409 -13.63 16.07 2.49
CA GLU A 409 -14.40 16.76 3.53
C GLU A 409 -15.87 17.00 3.12
N SER A 410 -16.12 17.32 1.84
CA SER A 410 -17.49 17.51 1.33
C SER A 410 -18.29 16.20 1.24
N VAL A 411 -17.62 15.07 0.95
CA VAL A 411 -18.23 13.73 1.01
C VAL A 411 -18.58 13.36 2.45
N GLU A 412 -17.66 13.60 3.39
CA GLU A 412 -17.86 13.33 4.81
C GLU A 412 -18.98 14.19 5.43
N GLU A 413 -18.99 15.50 5.17
CA GLU A 413 -20.05 16.41 5.63
C GLU A 413 -21.42 16.02 5.07
N LEU A 414 -21.51 15.62 3.80
CA LEU A 414 -22.75 15.15 3.19
C LEU A 414 -23.23 13.84 3.83
N GLY A 415 -22.32 12.89 4.07
CA GLY A 415 -22.63 11.64 4.77
C GLY A 415 -23.17 11.88 6.19
N VAL A 416 -22.50 12.72 6.98
CA VAL A 416 -22.94 13.09 8.34
C VAL A 416 -24.27 13.85 8.31
N SER A 417 -24.47 14.74 7.32
CA SER A 417 -25.73 15.46 7.12
C SER A 417 -26.89 14.52 6.81
N ILE A 418 -26.68 13.51 5.95
CA ILE A 418 -27.64 12.43 5.66
C ILE A 418 -27.96 11.63 6.93
N GLY A 419 -26.94 11.25 7.70
CA GLY A 419 -27.08 10.60 9.00
C GLY A 419 -27.91 11.41 10.00
N GLY A 420 -27.82 12.74 9.97
CA GLY A 420 -28.63 13.64 10.79
C GLY A 420 -30.16 13.52 10.57
N TYR A 421 -30.60 12.96 9.45
CA TYR A 421 -32.02 12.69 9.17
C TYR A 421 -32.38 11.19 9.19
N GLY A 422 -31.46 10.32 8.75
CA GLY A 422 -31.72 8.87 8.59
C GLY A 422 -31.08 7.95 9.63
N GLY A 423 -30.25 8.49 10.53
CA GLY A 423 -29.38 7.69 11.41
C GLY A 423 -28.20 7.06 10.66
N ASP A 424 -27.34 6.36 11.40
CA ASP A 424 -26.07 5.80 10.91
C ASP A 424 -26.24 4.92 9.65
N ILE A 425 -27.34 4.17 9.55
CA ILE A 425 -27.65 3.34 8.38
C ILE A 425 -27.77 4.13 7.07
N ALA A 426 -28.17 5.41 7.13
CA ALA A 426 -28.24 6.27 5.95
C ALA A 426 -26.85 6.82 5.56
N THR A 427 -26.00 7.13 6.55
CA THR A 427 -24.57 7.43 6.32
C THR A 427 -23.86 6.24 5.69
N VAL A 428 -24.03 5.04 6.28
CA VAL A 428 -23.49 3.77 5.77
C VAL A 428 -23.94 3.49 4.35
N GLY A 429 -25.23 3.68 4.03
CA GLY A 429 -25.74 3.53 2.68
C GLY A 429 -25.04 4.47 1.69
N TYR A 430 -25.02 5.77 2.00
CA TYR A 430 -24.35 6.78 1.16
C TYR A 430 -22.86 6.48 0.93
N LEU A 431 -22.10 6.14 1.99
CA LEU A 431 -20.67 5.82 1.87
C LEU A 431 -20.43 4.49 1.14
N THR A 432 -21.33 3.51 1.30
CA THR A 432 -21.27 2.24 0.53
C THR A 432 -21.43 2.53 -0.96
N ASP A 433 -22.47 3.27 -1.35
CA ASP A 433 -22.75 3.60 -2.75
C ASP A 433 -21.61 4.47 -3.34
N TRP A 434 -21.11 5.46 -2.61
CA TRP A 434 -19.99 6.29 -3.07
C TRP A 434 -18.70 5.49 -3.31
N CYS A 435 -18.32 4.59 -2.39
CA CYS A 435 -17.16 3.71 -2.57
C CYS A 435 -17.34 2.73 -3.74
N ASN A 436 -18.56 2.21 -3.95
CA ASN A 436 -18.90 1.38 -5.10
C ASN A 436 -18.70 2.15 -6.42
N GLU A 437 -19.16 3.41 -6.49
CA GLU A 437 -18.98 4.28 -7.65
C GLU A 437 -17.49 4.58 -7.92
N GLN A 438 -16.69 4.89 -6.88
CA GLN A 438 -15.26 5.19 -7.05
C GLN A 438 -14.49 3.98 -7.60
N ALA A 439 -14.69 2.80 -7.02
CA ALA A 439 -14.02 1.58 -7.46
C ALA A 439 -14.41 1.17 -8.90
N ALA A 440 -15.67 1.41 -9.28
CA ALA A 440 -16.19 1.11 -10.61
C ALA A 440 -15.71 2.07 -11.71
N ASP A 441 -15.66 3.39 -11.45
CA ASP A 441 -15.07 4.35 -12.42
C ASP A 441 -13.58 4.09 -12.61
N VAL A 442 -12.84 3.78 -11.54
CA VAL A 442 -11.43 3.41 -11.67
C VAL A 442 -11.27 2.12 -12.48
N LEU A 443 -12.11 1.10 -12.28
CA LEU A 443 -12.06 -0.15 -13.06
C LEU A 443 -12.27 0.11 -14.57
N ASP A 444 -13.34 0.81 -14.93
CA ASP A 444 -13.70 1.13 -16.32
C ASP A 444 -12.68 2.08 -16.96
N THR A 445 -12.23 3.10 -16.23
CA THR A 445 -11.17 4.01 -16.65
C THR A 445 -9.84 3.28 -16.86
N TRP A 446 -9.43 2.34 -15.99
CA TRP A 446 -8.16 1.63 -16.17
C TRP A 446 -8.16 0.69 -17.37
N TRP A 447 -9.29 0.06 -17.70
CA TRP A 447 -9.41 -0.71 -18.94
C TRP A 447 -9.36 0.17 -20.19
N LYS A 448 -10.04 1.32 -20.18
CA LYS A 448 -9.93 2.32 -21.26
C LYS A 448 -8.51 2.90 -21.35
N PHE A 449 -7.83 3.07 -20.23
CA PHE A 449 -6.45 3.53 -20.17
C PHE A 449 -5.50 2.50 -20.78
N LEU A 450 -5.71 1.18 -20.56
CA LEU A 450 -4.96 0.14 -21.27
C LEU A 450 -5.10 0.28 -22.79
N ASP A 451 -6.32 0.46 -23.30
CA ASP A 451 -6.57 0.64 -24.73
C ASP A 451 -5.86 1.90 -25.28
N VAL A 452 -5.87 3.01 -24.52
CA VAL A 452 -5.12 4.24 -24.84
C VAL A 452 -3.60 4.01 -24.80
N MET A 453 -3.09 3.27 -23.82
CA MET A 453 -1.66 2.94 -23.70
C MET A 453 -1.20 2.10 -24.90
N MET A 454 -2.00 1.12 -25.34
CA MET A 454 -1.73 0.34 -26.57
C MET A 454 -1.86 1.18 -27.85
N ALA A 455 -2.77 2.16 -27.86
CA ALA A 455 -2.91 3.13 -28.95
C ALA A 455 -1.79 4.20 -28.99
N LYS A 456 -1.11 4.44 -27.86
CA LYS A 456 -0.02 5.42 -27.73
C LYS A 456 1.38 4.82 -27.84
N PHE A 457 1.68 3.73 -27.15
CA PHE A 457 3.04 3.14 -27.05
C PHE A 457 3.10 1.75 -27.67
N ARG A 458 3.46 1.63 -28.96
CA ARG A 458 3.57 0.32 -29.64
C ARG A 458 4.68 0.26 -30.67
N ASP A 459 5.13 -0.95 -30.99
CA ASP A 459 6.00 -1.24 -32.15
C ASP A 459 7.33 -0.45 -32.21
N GLY A 460 7.79 0.10 -31.07
CA GLY A 460 8.93 1.02 -31.01
C GLY A 460 8.59 2.48 -31.30
N TYR A 461 7.35 2.92 -31.06
CA TYR A 461 6.88 4.28 -31.30
C TYR A 461 5.98 4.80 -30.17
N ILE A 462 6.05 6.12 -29.95
CA ILE A 462 5.04 6.91 -29.24
C ILE A 462 4.22 7.64 -30.32
N MET A 463 2.93 7.32 -30.43
CA MET A 463 1.99 8.04 -31.30
C MET A 463 1.59 9.34 -30.63
N GLN A 464 1.88 10.47 -31.29
CA GLN A 464 1.34 11.77 -30.92
C GLN A 464 -0.10 11.90 -31.44
N ASP A 465 -0.96 12.57 -30.67
CA ASP A 465 -2.37 12.87 -30.97
C ASP A 465 -3.13 11.74 -31.71
N ILE A 466 -3.54 10.74 -30.93
CA ILE A 466 -4.30 9.56 -31.38
C ILE A 466 -5.70 9.89 -31.94
N HIS A 467 -6.11 11.17 -31.98
CA HIS A 467 -7.39 11.62 -32.51
C HIS A 467 -7.27 12.29 -33.88
N THR A 468 -6.05 12.42 -34.45
CA THR A 468 -5.82 13.00 -35.78
C THR A 468 -5.92 11.98 -36.92
N GLU A 469 -6.29 12.45 -38.11
CA GLU A 469 -6.35 11.62 -39.33
C GLU A 469 -4.96 11.18 -39.85
N THR A 470 -3.87 11.74 -39.32
CA THR A 470 -2.49 11.50 -39.77
C THR A 470 -1.62 11.05 -38.60
N LEU A 471 -1.18 9.79 -38.63
CA LEU A 471 -0.28 9.25 -37.61
C LEU A 471 1.02 10.05 -37.53
N SER A 472 1.33 10.61 -36.35
CA SER A 472 2.60 11.28 -36.03
C SER A 472 3.44 10.43 -35.04
N PRO A 473 4.22 9.44 -35.53
CA PRO A 473 4.99 8.55 -34.68
C PRO A 473 6.36 9.14 -34.29
N THR A 474 6.56 9.39 -33.00
CA THR A 474 7.90 9.55 -32.41
C THR A 474 8.54 8.18 -32.24
N LYS A 475 9.81 8.00 -32.62
CA LYS A 475 10.51 6.71 -32.44
C LYS A 475 10.98 6.53 -31.00
N ILE A 476 10.60 5.41 -30.39
CA ILE A 476 11.27 4.87 -29.21
C ILE A 476 12.53 4.17 -29.72
N PHE A 477 13.70 4.65 -29.32
CA PHE A 477 14.97 4.00 -29.62
C PHE A 477 15.77 3.82 -28.34
N PHE A 478 16.62 2.80 -28.33
CA PHE A 478 17.41 2.44 -27.16
C PHE A 478 18.40 3.57 -26.79
N PRO A 479 18.68 3.79 -25.50
CA PRO A 479 19.65 4.81 -25.08
C PRO A 479 21.07 4.40 -25.48
N ARG A 480 21.93 5.41 -25.67
CA ARG A 480 23.31 5.23 -26.14
C ARG A 480 24.09 4.18 -25.34
N TRP A 481 24.10 4.30 -24.01
CA TRP A 481 24.81 3.39 -23.11
C TRP A 481 24.41 1.92 -23.30
N TRP A 482 23.12 1.66 -23.62
CA TRP A 482 22.62 0.31 -23.81
C TRP A 482 23.09 -0.25 -25.15
N LEU A 483 23.00 0.56 -26.22
CA LEU A 483 23.48 0.19 -27.55
C LEU A 483 25.01 -0.04 -27.57
N GLU A 484 25.76 0.71 -26.76
CA GLU A 484 27.18 0.48 -26.51
C GLU A 484 27.41 -0.83 -25.75
N SER A 485 26.63 -1.11 -24.70
CA SER A 485 26.74 -2.36 -23.93
C SER A 485 26.46 -3.64 -24.74
N VAL A 486 25.64 -3.55 -25.79
CA VAL A 486 25.36 -4.66 -26.73
C VAL A 486 26.23 -4.63 -28.00
N GLY A 487 27.23 -3.74 -28.08
CA GLY A 487 28.21 -3.71 -29.17
C GLY A 487 27.67 -3.27 -30.53
N TYR A 488 26.61 -2.44 -30.57
CA TYR A 488 25.90 -2.06 -31.81
C TYR A 488 26.78 -1.40 -32.89
N TRP A 489 27.93 -0.81 -32.53
CA TRP A 489 28.89 -0.22 -33.47
C TRP A 489 30.01 -1.18 -33.95
N GLY A 490 29.96 -2.45 -33.55
CA GLY A 490 30.88 -3.49 -34.03
C GLY A 490 32.16 -3.68 -33.21
N GLU A 491 32.40 -2.86 -32.19
CA GLU A 491 33.37 -3.13 -31.13
C GLU A 491 32.66 -3.75 -29.92
N PRO A 492 33.00 -5.00 -29.52
CA PRO A 492 32.63 -5.51 -28.20
C PRO A 492 33.40 -4.75 -27.12
N ALA A 493 32.81 -4.58 -25.94
CA ALA A 493 33.43 -3.87 -24.82
C ALA A 493 34.59 -4.66 -24.15
N THR A 494 35.67 -4.92 -24.88
CA THR A 494 36.87 -5.63 -24.40
C THR A 494 37.77 -4.73 -23.55
N GLY A 495 37.25 -4.14 -22.47
CA GLY A 495 38.04 -3.18 -21.69
C GLY A 495 37.39 -2.42 -20.55
N GLY A 496 36.70 -3.07 -19.61
CA GLY A 496 36.79 -2.72 -18.19
C GLY A 496 36.26 -1.37 -17.66
N SER A 497 35.76 -0.44 -18.48
CA SER A 497 34.96 0.70 -17.97
C SER A 497 33.68 0.15 -17.35
N THR A 498 33.39 0.47 -16.09
CA THR A 498 32.17 -0.06 -15.46
C THR A 498 30.94 0.60 -16.08
N ALA A 499 29.81 -0.11 -16.11
CA ALA A 499 28.57 0.46 -16.65
C ALA A 499 28.08 1.70 -15.87
N GLU A 500 28.57 1.89 -14.63
CA GLU A 500 28.35 3.12 -13.87
C GLU A 500 29.03 4.35 -14.51
N GLU A 501 30.24 4.21 -15.04
CA GLU A 501 30.93 5.32 -15.72
C GLU A 501 30.19 5.71 -17.01
N ALA A 502 29.62 4.74 -17.73
CA ALA A 502 28.76 5.01 -18.88
C ALA A 502 27.42 5.66 -18.48
N ALA A 503 26.83 5.25 -17.36
CA ALA A 503 25.56 5.80 -16.86
C ALA A 503 25.69 7.24 -16.34
N LYS A 504 26.72 7.51 -15.51
CA LYS A 504 26.96 8.82 -14.88
C LYS A 504 27.28 9.94 -15.87
N ASN A 505 27.73 9.61 -17.08
CA ASN A 505 28.11 10.58 -18.12
C ASN A 505 26.94 11.08 -18.99
N ASN A 506 25.68 10.72 -18.69
CA ASN A 506 24.56 10.96 -19.61
C ASN A 506 23.29 11.54 -18.96
N GLU A 507 23.43 12.39 -17.95
CA GLU A 507 22.38 13.28 -17.41
C GLU A 507 22.01 14.46 -18.36
N GLY A 508 22.41 14.37 -19.64
CA GLY A 508 22.20 15.39 -20.66
C GLY A 508 20.78 15.40 -21.22
N GLU A 509 20.02 16.43 -20.84
CA GLU A 509 18.83 17.01 -21.49
C GLU A 509 18.13 16.15 -22.58
N PHE A 510 17.14 15.36 -22.15
CA PHE A 510 15.93 15.10 -22.95
C PHE A 510 14.70 15.65 -22.23
N ALA A 511 14.80 16.89 -21.77
CA ALA A 511 13.71 17.68 -21.21
C ALA A 511 12.78 18.17 -22.34
N ASN A 512 11.99 17.25 -22.91
CA ASN A 512 10.83 17.65 -23.71
C ASN A 512 9.75 18.15 -22.76
N GLU A 513 9.53 19.47 -22.69
CA GLU A 513 8.33 20.04 -22.10
C GLU A 513 7.10 19.59 -22.92
N ILE A 514 6.49 18.48 -22.51
CA ILE A 514 5.17 18.09 -23.00
C ILE A 514 4.15 19.00 -22.32
N VAL A 515 3.91 20.15 -22.96
CA VAL A 515 2.77 21.00 -22.63
C VAL A 515 1.50 20.19 -22.83
N TRP A 516 0.83 19.86 -21.73
CA TRP A 516 -0.53 19.37 -21.77
C TRP A 516 -1.44 20.58 -22.02
N ASP A 517 -2.01 20.69 -23.21
CA ASP A 517 -3.15 21.60 -23.42
C ASP A 517 -4.34 21.08 -22.60
N GLU A 518 -4.64 21.76 -21.50
CA GLU A 518 -5.94 21.72 -20.85
C GLU A 518 -7.00 22.26 -21.82
N GLU A 519 -8.15 21.57 -21.87
CA GLU A 519 -9.41 21.84 -22.60
C GLU A 519 -9.38 22.65 -23.91
N PRO A 520 -10.05 22.17 -24.99
CA PRO A 520 -10.04 22.84 -26.29
C PRO A 520 -10.67 24.25 -26.25
N LYS A 521 -9.81 25.27 -26.18
CA LYS A 521 -10.17 26.71 -26.20
C LYS A 521 -11.17 27.02 -27.33
N GLU A 522 -12.31 27.62 -27.00
CA GLU A 522 -13.39 28.01 -27.96
C GLU A 522 -13.01 29.16 -28.94
N GLU A 523 -11.74 29.30 -29.31
CA GLU A 523 -11.24 30.35 -30.20
C GLU A 523 -11.33 29.99 -31.69
N LYS A 524 -12.57 29.69 -32.13
CA LYS A 524 -13.01 29.91 -33.53
C LYS A 524 -14.52 29.94 -33.78
N LYS A 525 -15.35 29.47 -32.84
CA LYS A 525 -16.83 29.58 -32.94
C LYS A 525 -17.38 30.96 -32.52
N SER A 526 -16.52 31.89 -32.11
CA SER A 526 -16.91 33.18 -31.53
C SER A 526 -16.95 34.35 -32.52
N GLU A 527 -16.57 34.17 -33.79
CA GLU A 527 -16.66 35.23 -34.81
C GLU A 527 -17.87 35.03 -35.74
N GLU A 528 -18.10 33.84 -36.30
CA GLU A 528 -19.30 33.53 -37.09
C GLU A 528 -20.59 33.80 -36.28
N LYS A 529 -20.65 33.33 -35.02
CA LYS A 529 -21.76 33.62 -34.09
C LYS A 529 -21.86 35.10 -33.66
N LYS A 530 -20.85 35.95 -33.91
CA LYS A 530 -20.95 37.42 -33.75
C LYS A 530 -21.47 38.10 -35.01
N GLU A 531 -21.31 37.51 -36.18
CA GLU A 531 -21.83 38.02 -37.45
C GLU A 531 -23.33 37.68 -37.59
N GLU A 532 -23.72 36.42 -37.37
CA GLU A 532 -25.15 36.02 -37.30
C GLU A 532 -25.94 36.89 -36.29
N LYS A 533 -25.40 37.06 -35.07
CA LYS A 533 -26.02 37.90 -34.03
C LYS A 533 -25.89 39.41 -34.28
N LYS A 534 -25.16 39.87 -35.30
CA LYS A 534 -25.23 41.26 -35.80
C LYS A 534 -26.36 41.44 -36.79
N GLU A 535 -26.57 40.48 -37.69
CA GLU A 535 -27.66 40.55 -38.69
C GLU A 535 -29.03 40.37 -38.02
N GLU A 536 -29.17 39.39 -37.11
CA GLU A 536 -30.40 39.19 -36.34
C GLU A 536 -30.75 40.40 -35.45
N LYS A 537 -29.73 41.15 -34.97
CA LYS A 537 -29.90 42.43 -34.25
C LYS A 537 -30.13 43.64 -35.17
N LYS A 538 -29.97 43.49 -36.47
CA LYS A 538 -30.29 44.50 -37.50
C LYS A 538 -31.77 44.42 -37.84
N GLU A 539 -32.28 43.23 -38.18
CA GLU A 539 -33.71 43.00 -38.44
C GLU A 539 -34.58 43.33 -37.22
N LYS A 540 -34.18 42.88 -36.03
CA LYS A 540 -34.87 43.18 -34.76
C LYS A 540 -34.75 44.65 -34.32
N LYS A 541 -34.03 45.51 -35.06
CA LYS A 541 -34.00 46.96 -34.87
C LYS A 541 -34.91 47.75 -35.82
N GLU A 542 -35.29 47.18 -36.96
CA GLU A 542 -36.26 47.82 -37.87
C GLU A 542 -37.70 47.51 -37.46
N ALA A 543 -37.95 46.32 -36.89
CA ALA A 543 -39.26 45.91 -36.35
C ALA A 543 -39.66 46.56 -35.00
N LYS A 544 -39.03 47.68 -34.59
CA LYS A 544 -39.37 48.40 -33.34
C LYS A 544 -39.38 49.93 -33.48
N LYS A 545 -40.11 50.39 -34.49
CA LYS A 545 -40.86 51.66 -34.44
C LYS A 545 -42.35 51.35 -34.55
N ASP A 546 -43.16 52.14 -33.83
CA ASP A 546 -44.65 52.21 -33.79
C ASP A 546 -45.32 51.60 -32.53
N GLY A 547 -46.15 52.41 -31.86
CA GLY A 547 -46.90 52.12 -30.60
C GLY A 547 -46.05 52.27 -29.30
N GLU A 548 -46.30 53.13 -28.30
CA GLU A 548 -47.51 53.58 -27.53
C GLU A 548 -48.11 52.51 -26.57
N VAL A 549 -48.61 52.75 -25.34
CA VAL A 549 -48.45 53.76 -24.23
C VAL A 549 -49.38 53.30 -23.05
N GLU A 550 -49.18 53.46 -21.72
CA GLU A 550 -48.06 53.97 -20.88
C GLU A 550 -47.79 53.15 -19.55
N PRO A 551 -48.43 53.27 -18.34
CA PRO A 551 -47.76 52.89 -17.06
C PRO A 551 -48.57 52.08 -15.97
N LYS A 552 -47.93 51.96 -14.77
CA LYS A 552 -48.39 51.55 -13.40
C LYS A 552 -48.28 50.06 -13.03
N GLU A 553 -47.92 49.66 -11.79
CA GLU A 553 -47.60 50.41 -10.54
C GLU A 553 -46.35 49.82 -9.79
N ALA A 554 -46.06 50.15 -8.52
CA ALA A 554 -44.66 50.17 -8.01
C ALA A 554 -44.31 49.47 -6.67
N ALA A 555 -43.05 48.95 -6.60
CA ALA A 555 -42.08 48.90 -5.46
C ALA A 555 -42.43 48.13 -4.15
N PRO A 556 -41.52 47.93 -3.15
CA PRO A 556 -40.05 48.18 -3.04
C PRO A 556 -39.19 46.90 -2.69
N ALA A 557 -37.89 46.78 -3.06
CA ALA A 557 -36.63 47.11 -2.31
C ALA A 557 -36.47 46.46 -0.90
N ALA A 558 -35.53 45.50 -0.67
CA ALA A 558 -34.10 45.66 -0.29
C ALA A 558 -33.85 45.43 1.23
N PRO A 559 -32.62 45.20 1.80
CA PRO A 559 -31.26 45.34 1.24
C PRO A 559 -30.27 44.15 1.48
N MET A 560 -28.98 44.34 1.14
CA MET A 560 -27.83 43.47 1.47
C MET A 560 -27.09 43.91 2.76
N LEU A 561 -26.38 42.97 3.40
CA LEU A 561 -25.19 43.11 4.29
C LEU A 561 -24.68 41.68 4.58
N GLY A 562 -23.39 41.37 4.75
CA GLY A 562 -22.14 42.12 4.60
C GLY A 562 -20.95 41.15 4.78
N ALA A 563 -19.78 41.43 4.19
CA ALA A 563 -18.65 40.49 4.18
C ALA A 563 -17.75 40.59 5.43
N ALA A 564 -17.14 39.46 5.82
CA ALA A 564 -16.06 39.36 6.82
C ALA A 564 -14.88 38.53 6.26
N GLY A 565 -13.66 38.79 6.75
CA GLY A 565 -12.43 38.21 6.23
C GLY A 565 -12.06 36.82 6.80
N PRO A 566 -11.01 36.18 6.28
CA PRO A 566 -10.67 34.79 6.59
C PRO A 566 -10.03 34.63 7.97
N THR A 567 -10.44 33.57 8.68
CA THR A 567 -9.73 33.02 9.84
C THR A 567 -8.68 31.99 9.39
N GLN A 568 -7.53 31.97 10.05
CA GLN A 568 -6.45 31.03 9.76
C GLN A 568 -6.83 29.61 10.23
N SER A 569 -6.71 28.62 9.37
CA SER A 569 -6.74 27.21 9.76
C SER A 569 -5.39 26.80 10.37
N GLY A 570 -5.44 26.13 11.53
CA GLY A 570 -4.28 25.44 12.08
C GLY A 570 -4.07 24.09 11.38
N GLY A 571 -2.83 23.62 11.30
CA GLY A 571 -2.55 22.24 10.91
C GLY A 571 -3.06 21.28 11.99
N HIS A 572 -3.84 20.28 11.59
CA HIS A 572 -4.37 19.24 12.48
C HIS A 572 -3.59 17.94 12.26
N SER A 573 -3.37 17.17 13.34
CA SER A 573 -2.56 15.96 13.35
C SER A 573 -3.44 14.71 13.45
N GLY A 574 -3.55 13.94 12.38
CA GLY A 574 -4.08 12.57 12.40
C GLY A 574 -2.94 11.54 12.35
N ILE A 575 -3.21 10.32 12.81
CA ILE A 575 -2.27 9.19 12.66
C ILE A 575 -2.52 8.56 11.28
N ILE A 576 -1.46 8.52 10.46
CA ILE A 576 -1.47 7.93 9.11
C ILE A 576 -0.49 6.76 9.11
N PHE A 577 -0.95 5.59 8.67
CA PHE A 577 -0.18 4.35 8.69
C PHE A 577 -0.22 3.61 7.33
N ALA A 578 0.84 2.89 6.98
CA ALA A 578 1.03 2.23 5.68
C ALA A 578 1.66 0.83 5.76
N SER A 579 1.00 -0.17 5.15
CA SER A 579 1.57 -1.50 4.92
C SER A 579 1.58 -1.90 3.45
N ILE A 580 2.58 -2.70 3.08
CA ILE A 580 2.79 -3.24 1.74
C ILE A 580 2.99 -4.74 1.87
N PHE A 581 1.96 -5.53 1.56
CA PHE A 581 2.01 -6.96 1.78
C PHE A 581 2.78 -7.68 0.66
N VAL A 582 3.82 -8.43 1.04
CA VAL A 582 4.73 -9.12 0.11
C VAL A 582 5.35 -10.37 0.75
N GLY A 583 4.54 -11.39 1.00
CA GLY A 583 5.05 -12.75 1.23
C GLY A 583 5.65 -13.37 -0.04
N THR A 584 6.44 -14.44 0.11
CA THR A 584 6.72 -15.36 -1.00
C THR A 584 5.60 -16.39 -1.04
N ILE A 585 4.62 -16.24 -1.93
CA ILE A 585 3.37 -17.03 -1.86
C ILE A 585 3.62 -18.52 -2.18
N MET A 586 3.85 -19.31 -1.13
CA MET A 586 3.69 -20.77 -1.10
C MET A 586 2.48 -21.18 -0.24
N GLY A 587 1.33 -20.55 -0.47
CA GLY A 587 0.04 -21.17 -0.12
C GLY A 587 -0.62 -20.78 1.20
N ALA A 588 -0.19 -19.69 1.85
CA ALA A 588 -1.12 -18.92 2.68
C ALA A 588 -2.02 -18.07 1.75
N PHE A 589 -3.33 -18.11 1.99
CA PHE A 589 -4.36 -17.31 1.29
C PHE A 589 -5.60 -17.20 2.20
N GLY A 590 -6.08 -15.97 2.43
CA GLY A 590 -7.27 -15.69 3.23
C GLY A 590 -8.53 -16.46 2.80
N LYS A 591 -9.29 -16.95 3.79
CA LYS A 591 -10.50 -17.79 3.60
C LYS A 591 -11.76 -17.04 4.02
N THR A 592 -12.86 -17.25 3.30
CA THR A 592 -14.18 -16.76 3.73
C THR A 592 -14.79 -17.70 4.77
N TYR A 593 -14.78 -17.30 6.05
CA TYR A 593 -15.35 -18.10 7.14
C TYR A 593 -16.89 -18.14 7.09
N LEU A 594 -17.47 -19.35 7.05
CA LEU A 594 -18.91 -19.60 7.21
C LEU A 594 -19.19 -20.21 8.59
N ASP A 595 -19.36 -19.34 9.57
CA ASP A 595 -19.37 -19.65 11.00
C ASP A 595 -20.61 -20.44 11.48
N LYS A 596 -20.37 -21.50 12.27
CA LYS A 596 -21.38 -22.27 13.03
C LYS A 596 -21.18 -22.07 14.53
N ARG A 597 -21.45 -20.86 15.00
CA ARG A 597 -21.25 -20.42 16.41
C ARG A 597 -21.79 -21.42 17.43
N ASN A 598 -20.90 -21.89 18.31
CA ASN A 598 -21.27 -22.53 19.56
C ASN A 598 -21.53 -21.45 20.63
N ALA A 599 -22.41 -21.69 21.59
CA ALA A 599 -22.91 -20.65 22.50
C ALA A 599 -21.85 -20.05 23.45
N ASN A 600 -20.72 -20.75 23.66
CA ASN A 600 -19.68 -20.37 24.62
C ASN A 600 -18.28 -20.16 23.98
N TYR A 601 -18.07 -20.59 22.74
CA TYR A 601 -16.75 -20.65 22.10
C TYR A 601 -16.83 -20.33 20.60
N ILE A 602 -15.83 -19.60 20.08
CA ILE A 602 -15.61 -19.44 18.63
C ILE A 602 -14.73 -20.60 18.14
N PRO A 603 -15.06 -21.28 17.03
CA PRO A 603 -14.10 -22.14 16.32
C PRO A 603 -12.98 -21.31 15.69
N ILE A 604 -11.75 -21.81 15.75
CA ILE A 604 -10.61 -21.34 14.96
C ILE A 604 -10.52 -22.19 13.68
#